data_AF-A0A6P0MGU9-F1
#
_entry.id   AF-A0A6P0MGU9-F1
#
_cell.length_a   1.000
_cell.length_b   1.000
_cell.length_c   1.000
_cell.angle_alpha   90.00
_cell.angle_beta   90.00
_cell.angle_gamma   90.00
#
_symmetry.space_group_name_H-M   'P 1'
#
loop_
_entity.id
_entity.type
_entity.pdbx_description
1 polymer ?
#
loop_
_entity_poly.entity_id
_entity_poly.type
_entity_poly.pdbx_seq_one_letter_code
_entity_poly.pdbx_strand_id
1 'polypeptide(L)'
;MLKLESVGSVNIPKISELQLLTIDAKELKKLRRAKIINLEAYVYLALKIQYGDKSRMRIHSESFCQDWKILPHEMGAAVAKLQKKGLIGCNAPEFIQLELFRLDDEDV
;
A
#
# COMPACT_ATOMS: atom_id res chain seq x y z
N MET A 1 31.61 36.86 -18.67
CA MET A 1 31.86 35.42 -18.88
C MET A 1 31.48 34.68 -17.60
N LEU A 2 30.35 33.98 -17.60
CA LEU A 2 29.90 33.19 -16.45
C LEU A 2 30.51 31.78 -16.56
N LYS A 3 31.30 31.41 -15.56
CA LYS A 3 31.91 30.08 -15.42
C LYS A 3 30.82 29.13 -14.92
N LEU A 4 30.31 28.28 -15.81
CA LEU A 4 29.43 27.18 -15.44
C LEU A 4 30.31 26.07 -14.83
N GLU A 5 30.30 25.97 -13.51
CA GLU A 5 30.89 24.81 -12.82
C GLU A 5 29.97 23.61 -13.05
N SER A 6 30.49 22.56 -13.67
CA SER A 6 29.74 21.33 -13.92
C SER A 6 29.49 20.62 -12.58
N VAL A 7 28.28 20.78 -12.06
CA VAL A 7 27.78 19.98 -10.95
C VAL A 7 27.80 18.52 -11.40
N GLY A 8 28.64 17.72 -10.74
CA GLY A 8 28.82 16.26 -10.84
C GLY A 8 28.29 15.55 -12.08
N SER A 9 29.18 14.89 -12.83
CA SER A 9 28.81 14.00 -13.93
C SER A 9 27.77 12.97 -13.47
N VAL A 10 26.49 13.22 -13.76
CA VAL A 10 25.43 12.23 -13.57
C VAL A 10 25.70 11.14 -14.57
N ASN A 11 26.19 10.01 -14.08
CA ASN A 11 26.41 8.83 -14.90
C ASN A 11 25.03 8.23 -15.19
N ILE A 12 24.36 8.75 -16.23
CA ILE A 12 23.09 8.21 -16.72
C ILE A 12 23.46 6.91 -17.46
N PRO A 13 23.10 5.73 -16.92
CA PRO A 13 23.43 4.48 -17.58
C PRO A 13 22.81 4.47 -18.98
N LYS A 14 23.62 4.19 -20.00
CA LYS A 14 23.12 3.95 -21.36
C LYS A 14 22.29 2.66 -21.32
N ILE A 15 20.97 2.81 -21.38
CA ILE A 15 20.02 1.70 -21.33
C ILE A 15 20.16 0.91 -22.64
N SER A 16 20.97 -0.15 -22.64
CA SER A 16 21.10 -1.07 -23.78
C SER A 16 20.54 -2.47 -23.49
N GLU A 17 20.17 -2.78 -22.24
CA GLU A 17 19.58 -4.06 -21.87
C GLU A 17 18.48 -3.83 -20.83
N LEU A 18 17.46 -4.68 -20.84
CA LEU A 18 16.30 -4.60 -19.95
C LEU A 18 16.75 -4.85 -18.50
N GLN A 19 17.16 -3.80 -17.80
CA GLN A 19 17.56 -3.87 -16.40
C GLN A 19 16.31 -4.02 -15.54
N LEU A 20 16.09 -5.22 -15.02
CA LEU A 20 15.06 -5.49 -14.02
C LEU A 20 15.55 -4.98 -12.67
N LEU A 21 15.18 -3.75 -12.33
CA LEU A 21 15.33 -3.23 -10.98
C LEU A 21 14.24 -3.85 -10.10
N THR A 22 14.65 -4.76 -9.22
CA THR A 22 13.76 -5.31 -8.20
C THR A 22 13.80 -4.39 -6.99
N ILE A 23 12.64 -3.99 -6.48
CA ILE A 23 12.53 -3.18 -5.25
C ILE A 23 12.06 -4.10 -4.13
N ASP A 24 12.90 -4.30 -3.12
CA ASP A 24 12.55 -5.07 -1.92
C ASP A 24 11.92 -4.20 -0.82
N ALA A 25 11.50 -4.84 0.28
CA ALA A 25 10.87 -4.15 1.41
C ALA A 25 11.81 -3.12 2.09
N LYS A 26 13.13 -3.36 2.10
CA LYS A 26 14.12 -2.45 2.69
C LYS A 26 14.31 -1.22 1.79
N GLU A 27 14.39 -1.43 0.49
CA GLU A 27 14.51 -0.37 -0.51
C GLU A 27 13.26 0.51 -0.54
N LEU A 28 12.07 -0.09 -0.49
CA LEU A 28 10.82 0.67 -0.41
C LEU A 28 10.76 1.56 0.85
N LYS A 29 11.23 1.06 2.00
CA LYS A 29 11.38 1.86 3.23
C LYS A 29 12.36 3.02 3.06
N LYS A 30 13.46 2.82 2.32
CA LYS A 30 14.42 3.90 2.00
C LYS A 30 13.76 4.97 1.11
N LEU A 31 13.01 4.58 0.09
CA LEU A 31 12.28 5.50 -0.79
C LEU A 31 11.28 6.36 -0.01
N ARG A 32 10.56 5.76 0.96
CA ARG A 32 9.65 6.48 1.84
C ARG A 32 10.37 7.50 2.72
N ARG A 33 11.49 7.11 3.34
CA ARG A 33 12.31 8.03 4.18
C ARG A 33 12.91 9.18 3.36
N ALA A 34 13.30 8.90 2.12
CA ALA A 34 13.77 9.91 1.17
C ALA A 34 12.66 10.80 0.61
N LYS A 35 11.39 10.56 0.99
CA LYS A 35 10.19 11.29 0.52
C LYS A 35 10.02 11.27 -1.01
N ILE A 36 10.55 10.25 -1.67
CA ILE A 36 10.41 10.06 -3.13
C ILE A 36 8.98 9.57 -3.47
N ILE A 37 8.38 8.79 -2.57
CA ILE A 37 7.03 8.25 -2.73
C ILE A 37 6.09 8.78 -1.66
N ASN A 38 4.85 9.06 -2.06
CA ASN A 38 3.78 9.46 -1.14
C ASN A 38 3.26 8.25 -0.34
N LEU A 39 2.35 8.52 0.60
CA LEU A 39 1.88 7.50 1.55
C LEU A 39 1.05 6.42 0.83
N GLU A 40 0.22 6.83 -0.12
CA GLU A 40 -0.66 5.97 -0.89
C GLU A 40 0.14 4.98 -1.74
N ALA A 41 1.17 5.48 -2.45
CA ALA A 41 2.08 4.64 -3.23
C ALA A 41 2.88 3.70 -2.33
N TYR A 42 3.36 4.18 -1.17
CA TYR A 42 4.06 3.33 -0.22
C TYR A 42 3.19 2.19 0.32
N VAL A 43 1.95 2.48 0.73
CA VAL A 43 0.99 1.48 1.19
C VAL A 43 0.68 0.47 0.09
N TYR A 44 0.40 0.94 -1.12
CA TYR A 44 0.09 0.06 -2.25
C TYR A 44 1.24 -0.90 -2.57
N LEU A 45 2.47 -0.37 -2.69
CA LEU A 45 3.65 -1.18 -2.98
C LEU A 45 3.98 -2.13 -1.83
N ALA A 46 3.80 -1.71 -0.58
CA ALA A 46 3.98 -2.56 0.60
C ALA A 46 3.02 -3.76 0.57
N LEU A 47 1.75 -3.54 0.20
CA LEU A 47 0.78 -4.61 0.01
C LEU A 47 1.22 -5.59 -1.09
N LYS A 48 1.70 -5.07 -2.23
CA LYS A 48 2.20 -5.90 -3.34
C LYS A 48 3.44 -6.70 -2.96
N ILE A 49 4.38 -6.12 -2.23
CA ILE A 49 5.59 -6.83 -1.77
C ILE A 49 5.22 -7.95 -0.78
N GLN A 50 4.34 -7.68 0.19
CA GLN A 50 4.05 -8.65 1.25
C GLN A 50 3.12 -9.77 0.79
N TYR A 51 2.15 -9.46 -0.09
CA TYR A 51 1.07 -10.40 -0.41
C TYR A 51 1.01 -10.79 -1.89
N GLY A 52 1.73 -10.09 -2.78
CA GLY A 52 1.75 -10.33 -4.22
C GLY A 52 0.53 -9.80 -4.97
N ASP A 53 0.19 -10.44 -6.09
CA ASP A 53 -0.94 -10.09 -6.95
C ASP A 53 -2.20 -10.93 -6.71
N LYS A 54 -2.43 -11.36 -5.46
CA LYS A 54 -3.65 -12.11 -5.13
C LYS A 54 -4.88 -11.22 -5.24
N SER A 55 -5.94 -11.76 -5.84
CA SER A 55 -7.22 -11.07 -6.06
C SER A 55 -8.03 -10.83 -4.79
N ARG A 56 -7.81 -11.63 -3.74
CA ARG A 56 -8.45 -11.48 -2.43
C ARG A 56 -7.43 -11.72 -1.32
N MET A 57 -7.35 -10.79 -0.37
CA MET A 57 -6.39 -10.82 0.74
C MET A 57 -7.07 -10.38 2.02
N ARG A 58 -6.77 -11.07 3.13
CA ARG A 58 -7.10 -10.62 4.48
C ARG A 58 -5.86 -10.01 5.09
N ILE A 59 -5.92 -8.74 5.45
CA ILE A 59 -4.80 -7.99 6.00
C ILE A 59 -5.07 -7.77 7.49
N HIS A 60 -4.17 -8.25 8.35
CA HIS A 60 -4.19 -7.89 9.75
C HIS A 60 -3.59 -6.48 9.90
N SER A 61 -4.45 -5.47 10.02
CA SER A 61 -4.08 -4.05 9.93
C SER A 61 -2.95 -3.67 10.91
N GLU A 62 -3.03 -4.10 12.17
CA GLU A 62 -2.07 -3.70 13.20
C GLU A 62 -0.66 -4.24 12.93
N SER A 63 -0.55 -5.53 12.63
CA SER A 63 0.73 -6.17 12.31
C SER A 63 1.35 -5.56 11.06
N PHE A 64 0.55 -5.33 10.02
CA PHE A 64 1.01 -4.67 8.81
C PHE A 64 1.53 -3.25 9.09
N CYS A 65 0.78 -2.45 9.86
CA CYS A 65 1.20 -1.12 10.26
C CYS A 65 2.53 -1.14 11.03
N GLN A 66 2.71 -2.10 11.95
CA GLN A 66 3.92 -2.26 12.73
C GLN A 66 5.14 -2.62 11.87
N ASP A 67 4.99 -3.56 10.93
CA ASP A 67 6.05 -4.03 10.03
C ASP A 67 6.50 -2.94 9.07
N TRP A 68 5.55 -2.16 8.56
CA TRP A 68 5.79 -1.13 7.57
C TRP A 68 5.99 0.26 8.18
N LYS A 69 5.92 0.38 9.51
CA LYS A 69 6.07 1.64 10.26
C LYS A 69 5.09 2.72 9.77
N ILE A 70 3.84 2.33 9.59
CA ILE A 70 2.73 3.19 9.20
C ILE A 70 1.83 3.37 10.42
N LEU A 71 1.35 4.58 10.67
CA LEU A 71 0.40 4.79 11.77
C LEU A 71 -0.98 4.23 11.37
N PRO A 72 -1.77 3.65 12.30
CA PRO A 72 -3.07 3.05 11.95
C PRO A 72 -4.03 4.00 11.21
N HIS A 73 -4.06 5.28 11.60
CA HIS A 73 -4.90 6.28 10.93
C HIS A 73 -4.38 6.66 9.53
N GLU A 74 -3.06 6.64 9.33
CA GLU A 74 -2.44 6.86 8.00
C GLU A 74 -2.79 5.72 7.06
N MET A 75 -2.76 4.47 7.55
CA MET A 75 -3.15 3.29 6.77
C MET A 75 -4.62 3.42 6.32
N GLY A 76 -5.53 3.75 7.24
CA GLY A 76 -6.94 3.94 6.90
C GLY A 76 -7.16 5.03 5.84
N ALA A 77 -6.51 6.19 6.00
CA ALA A 77 -6.61 7.29 5.04
C ALA A 77 -6.02 6.92 3.66
N ALA A 78 -4.91 6.20 3.64
CA ALA A 78 -4.27 5.75 2.40
C ALA A 78 -5.14 4.73 1.66
N VAL A 79 -5.68 3.74 2.37
CA VAL A 79 -6.60 2.74 1.82
C VAL A 79 -7.84 3.41 1.24
N ALA A 80 -8.47 4.32 1.97
CA ALA A 80 -9.65 5.05 1.49
C ALA A 80 -9.36 5.82 0.19
N LYS A 81 -8.20 6.47 0.09
CA LYS A 81 -7.78 7.16 -1.14
C LYS A 81 -7.49 6.21 -2.30
N LEU A 82 -6.84 5.09 -2.04
CA LEU A 82 -6.57 4.06 -3.05
C LEU A 82 -7.88 3.45 -3.57
N GLN A 83 -8.86 3.22 -2.70
CA GLN A 83 -10.21 2.78 -3.07
C GLN A 83 -10.94 3.82 -3.91
N LYS A 84 -10.92 5.09 -3.50
CA LYS A 84 -11.52 6.19 -4.27
C LYS A 84 -10.92 6.29 -5.68
N LYS A 85 -9.65 5.92 -5.85
CA LYS A 85 -8.95 5.87 -7.14
C LYS A 85 -9.17 4.56 -7.91
N GLY A 86 -9.90 3.59 -7.37
CA GLY A 86 -10.14 2.29 -8.01
C GLY A 86 -8.92 1.38 -8.07
N LEU A 87 -7.85 1.68 -7.31
CA LEU A 87 -6.61 0.90 -7.32
C LEU A 87 -6.68 -0.34 -6.43
N ILE A 88 -7.55 -0.31 -5.42
CA ILE A 88 -7.85 -1.45 -4.56
C ILE A 88 -9.37 -1.53 -4.37
N GLY A 89 -9.92 -2.74 -4.40
CA GLY A 89 -11.31 -3.00 -4.04
C GLY A 89 -11.40 -3.48 -2.59
N CYS A 90 -12.38 -2.99 -1.84
CA CYS A 90 -12.86 -3.70 -0.67
C CYS A 90 -14.19 -4.33 -1.06
N ASN A 91 -14.20 -5.66 -1.21
CA ASN A 91 -15.47 -6.36 -1.17
C ASN A 91 -15.98 -6.26 0.26
N ALA A 92 -17.21 -5.78 0.45
CA ALA A 92 -17.87 -5.93 1.74
C ALA A 92 -17.83 -7.42 2.11
N PRO A 93 -17.53 -7.77 3.37
CA PRO A 93 -17.68 -9.14 3.79
C PRO A 93 -19.15 -9.52 3.62
N GLU A 94 -19.42 -10.52 2.77
CA GLU A 94 -20.74 -11.13 2.63
C GLU A 94 -21.04 -11.90 3.94
N PHE A 95 -21.45 -11.19 4.98
CA PHE A 95 -22.03 -11.82 6.16
C PHE A 95 -23.54 -11.92 5.93
N ILE A 96 -24.05 -13.15 6.00
CA ILE A 96 -25.48 -13.37 6.21
C ILE A 96 -25.73 -13.05 7.68
N GLN A 97 -26.40 -11.95 7.97
CA GLN A 97 -26.93 -11.66 9.30
C GLN A 97 -28.14 -12.58 9.52
N LEU A 98 -27.94 -13.69 10.24
CA LEU A 98 -29.04 -14.51 10.74
C LEU A 98 -29.57 -13.86 12.02
N GLU A 99 -30.74 -13.24 11.96
CA GLU A 99 -31.50 -12.90 13.16
C GLU A 99 -32.04 -14.20 13.76
N LEU A 100 -31.47 -14.62 14.89
CA LEU A 100 -32.05 -15.66 15.73
C LEU A 100 -33.14 -14.99 16.58
N PHE A 101 -34.38 -15.04 16.11
CA PHE A 101 -35.53 -14.77 16.95
C PHE A 101 -35.76 -15.95 17.89
N ARG A 102 -36.12 -15.66 19.15
CA ARG A 102 -36.73 -16.65 20.03
C ARG A 102 -38.23 -16.60 19.74
N LEU A 103 -38.85 -17.77 19.60
CA LEU A 103 -40.31 -17.95 19.47
C LEU A 103 -41.02 -17.69 20.81
N ASP A 104 -40.64 -16.62 21.51
CA ASP A 104 -41.36 -16.14 22.71
C ASP A 104 -42.05 -14.79 22.43
N ASP A 105 -41.96 -14.24 21.21
CA ASP A 105 -42.64 -13.00 20.78
C ASP A 105 -43.88 -13.26 19.88
N GLU A 106 -44.35 -14.52 19.82
CA GLU A 106 -45.72 -14.82 19.37
C GLU A 106 -46.50 -15.33 20.56
N ASP A 107 -47.25 -14.40 21.16
CA ASP A 107 -48.42 -14.57 22.03
C ASP A 107 -48.30 -13.88 23.41
N VAL A 108 -49.02 -12.75 23.52
CA VAL A 108 -49.51 -12.08 24.76
C VAL A 108 -48.61 -11.05 25.46
#